data_AF-K2DNK7-F1
#
_entry.id   AF-K2DNK7-F1
#
_cell.length_a   1.000
_cell.length_b   1.000
_cell.length_c   1.000
_cell.angle_alpha   90.00
_cell.angle_beta   90.00
_cell.angle_gamma   90.00
#
_symmetry.space_group_name_H-M   'P 1'
#
loop_
_entity.id
_entity.type
_entity.pdbx_description
1 polymer ?
#
loop_
_entity_poly.entity_id
_entity_poly.type
_entity_poly.pdbx_seq_one_letter_code
_entity_poly.pdbx_strand_id
1 'polypeptide(L)'
;MAEFDIDTKTKEMLISARKVAIVPSVVDGADSFAAAVGLYRMLSSKGKEASILYPGTVPAGLEGITEGINISTSMGNRSLVVSIDYSGTTASKVNYTTENDVLSFYLTPIDHDFDLSKVKTEITGPDYDLYVTIGVQSPEDTGALRDHLQAEILKSKVLNIDNNSLNTRFGTLYLVDASMKSLSLLVLNKAPKWDLVIDQRSAKALTTGISR
;
A
#
# COMPACT_ATOMS: atom_id res chain seq x y z
N MET A 1 10.74 -1.58 25.10
CA MET A 1 10.17 -0.25 24.78
C MET A 1 8.93 -0.06 25.64
N ALA A 2 8.77 1.07 26.31
CA ALA A 2 7.54 1.33 27.06
C ALA A 2 6.36 1.43 26.07
N GLU A 3 5.19 0.91 26.43
CA GLU A 3 4.00 0.87 25.54
C GLU A 3 3.56 2.27 25.07
N PHE A 4 3.82 3.32 25.87
CA PHE A 4 3.53 4.71 25.50
C PHE A 4 4.38 5.23 24.32
N ASP A 5 5.56 4.66 24.12
CA ASP A 5 6.49 5.06 23.04
C ASP A 5 6.07 4.46 21.68
N ILE A 6 5.53 3.24 21.66
CA ILE A 6 5.16 2.57 20.40
C ILE A 6 3.91 3.19 19.75
N ASP A 7 2.89 3.52 20.54
CA ASP A 7 1.65 4.11 20.04
C ASP A 7 1.90 5.51 19.47
N THR A 8 2.78 6.29 20.11
CA THR A 8 3.21 7.62 19.65
C THR A 8 3.96 7.53 18.32
N LYS A 9 4.96 6.64 18.21
CA LYS A 9 5.71 6.43 16.96
C LYS A 9 4.82 5.93 15.82
N THR A 10 3.87 5.06 16.13
CA THR A 10 2.90 4.56 15.16
C THR A 10 2.02 5.68 14.63
N LYS A 11 1.49 6.52 15.53
CA LYS A 11 0.73 7.72 15.17
C LYS A 11 1.52 8.64 14.25
N GLU A 12 2.77 8.97 14.61
CA GLU A 12 3.63 9.86 13.80
C GLU A 12 3.89 9.30 12.40
N MET A 13 4.11 7.98 12.30
CA MET A 13 4.33 7.33 11.02
C MET A 13 3.07 7.33 10.14
N LEU A 14 1.89 7.09 10.71
CA LEU A 14 0.62 7.17 9.99
C LEU A 14 0.23 8.60 9.59
N ILE A 15 0.53 9.60 10.43
CA ILE A 15 0.28 11.02 10.13
C ILE A 15 1.18 11.50 8.98
N SER A 16 2.46 11.13 8.99
CA SER A 16 3.44 11.58 7.99
C SER A 16 3.30 10.93 6.61
N ALA A 17 2.74 9.72 6.52
CA ALA A 17 2.53 9.04 5.25
C ALA A 17 1.37 9.67 4.46
N ARG A 18 1.48 9.82 3.13
CA ARG A 18 0.36 10.23 2.25
C ARG A 18 -0.23 9.03 1.52
N LYS A 19 0.63 8.24 0.89
CA LYS A 19 0.28 7.01 0.16
C LYS A 19 0.61 5.79 1.01
N VAL A 20 -0.39 4.97 1.33
CA VAL A 20 -0.23 3.84 2.27
C VAL A 20 -0.64 2.53 1.61
N ALA A 21 0.28 1.57 1.56
CA ALA A 21 -0.03 0.19 1.19
C ALA A 21 -0.28 -0.64 2.44
N ILE A 22 -1.45 -1.26 2.53
CA ILE A 22 -1.80 -2.18 3.62
C ILE A 22 -1.70 -3.60 3.09
N VAL A 23 -0.87 -4.43 3.73
CA VAL A 23 -0.53 -5.77 3.27
C VAL A 23 -0.99 -6.79 4.31
N PRO A 24 -2.22 -7.32 4.20
CA PRO A 24 -2.66 -8.41 5.06
C PRO A 24 -1.96 -9.73 4.71
N SER A 25 -1.85 -10.60 5.70
CA SER A 25 -1.38 -11.98 5.55
C SER A 25 -2.36 -12.81 4.72
N VAL A 26 -1.83 -13.68 3.87
CA VAL A 26 -2.63 -14.68 3.14
C VAL A 26 -2.82 -15.97 3.95
N VAL A 27 -2.09 -16.14 5.05
CA VAL A 27 -2.17 -17.31 5.95
C VAL A 27 -3.27 -17.11 6.99
N ASP A 28 -3.25 -15.98 7.70
CA ASP A 28 -4.28 -15.59 8.70
C ASP A 28 -5.42 -14.77 8.03
N GLY A 29 -5.82 -15.22 6.84
CA GLY A 29 -6.38 -14.38 5.78
C GLY A 29 -7.67 -13.63 6.13
N ALA A 30 -8.63 -14.25 6.83
CA ALA A 30 -9.94 -13.62 7.03
C ALA A 30 -9.88 -12.43 8.02
N ASP A 31 -9.33 -12.64 9.22
CA ASP A 31 -9.22 -11.58 10.23
C ASP A 31 -8.19 -10.53 9.82
N SER A 32 -7.03 -10.95 9.28
CA SER A 32 -6.02 -10.03 8.75
C SER A 32 -6.59 -9.12 7.65
N PHE A 33 -7.34 -9.68 6.70
CA PHE A 33 -7.98 -8.90 5.64
C PHE A 33 -9.06 -7.97 6.18
N ALA A 34 -9.89 -8.42 7.11
CA ALA A 34 -10.90 -7.57 7.74
C ALA A 34 -10.27 -6.39 8.52
N ALA A 35 -9.18 -6.64 9.24
CA ALA A 35 -8.39 -5.62 9.92
C ALA A 35 -7.79 -4.62 8.91
N ALA A 36 -7.27 -5.10 7.78
CA ALA A 36 -6.78 -4.25 6.69
C ALA A 36 -7.88 -3.38 6.09
N VAL A 37 -9.09 -3.90 5.87
CA VAL A 37 -10.24 -3.11 5.41
C VAL A 37 -10.65 -2.05 6.44
N GLY A 38 -10.64 -2.39 7.73
CA GLY A 38 -10.90 -1.43 8.80
C GLY A 38 -9.89 -0.28 8.79
N LEU A 39 -8.60 -0.61 8.77
CA LEU A 39 -7.51 0.37 8.71
C LEU A 39 -7.57 1.22 7.43
N TYR A 40 -7.81 0.60 6.28
CA TYR A 40 -7.99 1.28 4.99
C TYR A 40 -9.01 2.39 5.11
N ARG A 41 -10.21 2.08 5.63
CA ARG A 41 -11.30 3.05 5.73
C ARG A 41 -10.95 4.22 6.64
N MET A 42 -10.32 3.93 7.77
CA MET A 42 -9.87 4.97 8.71
C MET A 42 -8.81 5.89 8.08
N LEU A 43 -7.84 5.33 7.36
CA LEU A 43 -6.80 6.12 6.68
C LEU A 43 -7.40 6.94 5.52
N SER A 44 -8.26 6.35 4.70
CA SER A 44 -8.96 7.06 3.62
C SER A 44 -9.83 8.20 4.15
N SER A 45 -10.48 8.03 5.31
CA SER A 45 -11.26 9.11 5.96
C SER A 45 -10.40 10.30 6.39
N LYS A 46 -9.09 10.08 6.62
CA LYS A 46 -8.09 11.12 6.91
C LYS A 46 -7.46 11.71 5.64
N GLY A 47 -8.00 11.40 4.46
CA GLY A 47 -7.51 11.89 3.17
C GLY A 47 -6.23 11.21 2.68
N LYS A 48 -5.88 10.04 3.22
CA LYS A 48 -4.72 9.27 2.75
C LYS A 48 -5.07 8.50 1.47
N GLU A 49 -4.11 8.39 0.57
CA GLU A 49 -4.19 7.54 -0.63
C GLU A 49 -3.85 6.09 -0.22
N ALA A 50 -4.81 5.40 0.39
CA ALA A 50 -4.62 4.03 0.86
C ALA A 50 -4.97 2.99 -0.24
N SER A 51 -4.27 1.86 -0.22
CA SER A 51 -4.53 0.67 -1.03
C SER A 51 -4.32 -0.59 -0.20
N ILE A 52 -5.12 -1.63 -0.42
CA ILE A 52 -4.83 -2.97 0.09
C ILE A 52 -4.09 -3.76 -0.98
N LEU A 53 -2.91 -4.30 -0.65
CA LEU A 53 -2.15 -5.19 -1.51
C LEU A 53 -2.37 -6.63 -1.02
N TYR A 54 -3.15 -7.40 -1.77
CA TYR A 54 -3.51 -8.76 -1.38
C TYR A 54 -3.59 -9.66 -2.61
N PRO A 55 -2.66 -10.61 -2.80
CA PRO A 55 -2.55 -11.41 -4.02
C PRO A 55 -3.57 -12.55 -4.10
N GLY A 56 -4.32 -12.79 -3.02
CA GLY A 56 -5.38 -13.80 -2.97
C GLY A 56 -6.75 -13.25 -3.38
N THR A 57 -7.75 -14.13 -3.35
CA THR A 57 -9.17 -13.72 -3.45
C THR A 57 -9.67 -13.26 -2.10
N VAL A 58 -10.55 -12.25 -2.09
CA VAL A 58 -11.25 -11.80 -0.87
C VAL A 58 -11.75 -13.01 -0.07
N PRO A 59 -11.40 -13.14 1.22
CA PRO A 59 -11.85 -14.28 2.03
C PRO A 59 -13.38 -14.38 2.10
N ALA A 60 -13.89 -15.60 2.10
CA ALA A 60 -15.32 -15.86 2.02
C ALA A 60 -16.13 -15.18 3.14
N GLY A 61 -17.18 -14.46 2.76
CA GLY A 61 -18.07 -13.72 3.65
C GLY A 61 -17.52 -12.35 4.09
N LEU A 62 -16.47 -11.86 3.44
CA LEU A 62 -15.97 -10.47 3.59
C LEU A 62 -16.31 -9.58 2.38
N GLU A 63 -17.04 -10.10 1.39
CA GLU A 63 -17.43 -9.35 0.19
C GLU A 63 -18.30 -8.13 0.57
N GLY A 64 -19.11 -8.25 1.63
CA GLY A 64 -19.98 -7.18 2.13
C GLY A 64 -19.26 -6.02 2.85
N ILE A 65 -17.92 -6.05 2.95
CA ILE A 65 -17.09 -4.97 3.51
C ILE A 65 -16.12 -4.34 2.51
N THR A 66 -16.04 -4.84 1.26
CA THR A 66 -15.06 -4.37 0.25
C THR A 66 -15.57 -3.27 -0.67
N GLU A 67 -16.82 -2.80 -0.50
CA GLU A 67 -17.37 -1.71 -1.30
C GLU A 67 -16.53 -0.42 -1.17
N GLY A 68 -16.04 0.08 -2.31
CA GLY A 68 -15.21 1.29 -2.38
C GLY A 68 -13.79 1.11 -1.83
N ILE A 69 -13.30 -0.12 -1.69
CA ILE A 69 -11.92 -0.41 -1.30
C ILE A 69 -11.05 -0.57 -2.54
N ASN A 70 -9.92 0.14 -2.59
CA ASN A 70 -8.88 -0.08 -3.59
C ASN A 70 -8.06 -1.32 -3.22
N ILE A 71 -8.28 -2.44 -3.90
CA ILE A 71 -7.55 -3.70 -3.70
C ILE A 71 -6.75 -4.01 -4.97
N SER A 72 -5.44 -4.19 -4.82
CA SER A 72 -4.55 -4.64 -5.88
C SER A 72 -3.98 -6.01 -5.52
N THR A 73 -3.91 -6.91 -6.49
CA THR A 73 -3.29 -8.24 -6.34
C THR A 73 -1.78 -8.22 -6.55
N SER A 74 -1.24 -7.10 -7.02
CA SER A 74 0.19 -6.91 -7.22
C SER A 74 0.68 -5.63 -6.59
N MET A 75 1.95 -5.66 -6.23
CA MET A 75 2.71 -4.48 -5.82
C MET A 75 2.96 -3.51 -6.97
N GLY A 76 2.62 -3.87 -8.22
CA GLY A 76 2.82 -3.10 -9.46
C GLY A 76 4.28 -2.79 -9.80
N ASN A 77 4.54 -2.44 -11.06
CA ASN A 77 5.83 -1.89 -11.48
C ASN A 77 5.72 -0.38 -11.60
N ARG A 78 6.76 0.34 -11.17
CA ARG A 78 6.91 1.75 -11.53
C ARG A 78 7.31 1.83 -13.00
N SER A 79 6.72 2.76 -13.73
CA SER A 79 6.97 2.98 -15.16
C SER A 79 7.28 4.45 -15.39
N LEU A 80 8.38 4.75 -16.08
CA LEU A 80 8.62 6.09 -16.60
C LEU A 80 7.77 6.28 -17.87
N VAL A 81 6.81 7.19 -17.81
CA VAL A 81 5.98 7.59 -18.95
C VAL A 81 6.54 8.89 -19.51
N VAL A 82 6.84 8.88 -20.81
CA VAL A 82 7.21 10.08 -21.57
C VAL A 82 6.03 10.40 -22.48
N SER A 83 5.32 11.49 -22.17
CA SER A 83 4.19 11.98 -22.97
C SER A 83 4.64 13.14 -23.83
N ILE A 84 4.29 13.12 -25.12
CA ILE A 84 4.60 14.21 -26.05
C ILE A 84 3.28 14.70 -26.62
N ASP A 85 2.89 15.94 -26.29
CA ASP A 85 1.78 16.61 -26.96
C ASP A 85 2.25 17.08 -28.34
N TYR A 86 1.81 16.39 -29.38
CA TYR A 86 2.16 16.68 -30.77
C TYR A 86 1.03 17.43 -31.51
N SER A 87 0.05 17.97 -30.77
CA SER A 87 -1.01 18.79 -31.35
C SER A 87 -0.42 19.98 -32.13
N GLY A 88 -1.00 20.23 -33.31
CA GLY A 88 -0.52 21.27 -34.23
C GLY A 88 0.66 20.87 -35.11
N THR A 89 1.23 19.67 -34.94
CA THR A 89 2.31 19.14 -35.80
C THR A 89 1.76 18.18 -36.86
N THR A 90 2.58 17.88 -37.89
CA THR A 90 2.30 16.82 -38.87
C THR A 90 2.93 15.47 -38.48
N ALA A 91 3.36 15.33 -37.22
CA ALA A 91 3.97 14.12 -36.71
C ALA A 91 3.04 12.92 -36.93
N SER A 92 3.56 11.89 -37.58
CA SER A 92 2.77 10.70 -37.96
C SER A 92 3.43 9.39 -37.55
N LYS A 93 4.69 9.44 -37.09
CA LYS A 93 5.46 8.26 -36.71
C LYS A 93 6.28 8.51 -35.45
N VAL A 94 6.31 7.48 -34.59
CA VAL A 94 7.21 7.36 -33.45
C VAL A 94 8.08 6.13 -33.69
N ASN A 95 9.40 6.29 -33.63
CA ASN A 95 10.37 5.20 -33.58
C ASN A 95 11.13 5.24 -32.25
N TYR A 96 11.72 4.14 -31.84
CA TYR A 96 12.62 4.10 -30.69
C TYR A 96 13.88 3.29 -31.00
N THR A 97 14.98 3.62 -30.33
CA THR A 97 16.22 2.84 -30.33
C THR A 97 16.72 2.65 -28.91
N THR A 98 17.41 1.52 -28.68
CA THR A 98 18.12 1.26 -27.42
C THR A 98 19.58 1.02 -27.77
N GLU A 99 20.45 1.96 -27.43
CA GLU A 99 21.89 1.89 -27.67
C GLU A 99 22.66 2.29 -26.40
N ASN A 100 23.64 1.48 -25.98
CA ASN A 100 24.44 1.73 -24.77
C ASN A 100 23.59 2.04 -23.52
N ASP A 101 22.54 1.26 -23.28
CA ASP A 101 21.56 1.44 -22.19
C ASP A 101 20.78 2.76 -22.22
N VAL A 102 20.79 3.48 -23.36
CA VAL A 102 20.01 4.70 -23.58
C VAL A 102 18.84 4.39 -24.51
N LEU A 103 17.61 4.62 -24.01
CA LEU A 103 16.38 4.58 -24.80
C LEU A 103 16.13 5.96 -25.42
N SER A 104 16.11 6.04 -26.75
CA SER A 104 15.82 7.27 -27.51
C SER A 104 14.52 7.12 -28.29
N PHE A 105 13.64 8.13 -28.22
CA PHE A 105 12.42 8.20 -29.02
C PHE A 105 12.56 9.25 -30.11
N TYR A 106 12.18 8.90 -31.35
CA TYR A 106 12.21 9.79 -32.51
C TYR A 106 10.77 10.03 -32.97
N LEU A 107 10.27 11.24 -32.73
CA LEU A 107 9.00 11.73 -33.26
C LEU A 107 9.26 12.52 -34.54
N THR A 108 8.62 12.16 -35.66
CA THR A 108 8.90 12.81 -36.96
C THR A 108 7.67 12.84 -37.86
N PRO A 109 7.48 13.90 -38.68
CA PRO A 109 8.21 15.17 -38.63
C PRO A 109 7.73 16.06 -37.47
N ILE A 110 8.61 16.94 -37.00
CA ILE A 110 8.27 18.06 -36.09
C ILE A 110 8.79 19.36 -36.72
N ASP A 111 8.17 20.48 -36.38
CA ASP A 111 8.60 21.79 -36.84
C ASP A 111 9.91 22.22 -36.14
N HIS A 112 10.65 23.14 -36.78
CA HIS A 112 11.95 23.61 -36.26
C HIS A 112 11.85 24.23 -34.87
N ASP A 113 10.72 24.86 -34.55
CA ASP A 113 10.42 25.54 -33.30
C ASP A 113 9.55 24.69 -32.34
N PHE A 114 9.62 23.35 -32.44
CA PHE A 114 8.86 22.47 -31.55
C PHE A 114 9.09 22.81 -30.08
N ASP A 115 7.99 23.09 -29.38
CA ASP A 115 8.00 23.46 -27.97
C ASP A 115 8.27 22.25 -27.06
N LEU A 116 9.47 22.20 -26.48
CA LEU A 116 9.87 21.13 -25.56
C LEU A 116 9.03 21.06 -24.29
N SER A 117 8.31 22.11 -23.91
CA SER A 117 7.40 22.07 -22.76
C SER A 117 6.21 21.12 -22.97
N LYS A 118 5.94 20.75 -24.23
CA LYS A 118 4.95 19.72 -24.60
C LYS A 118 5.42 18.29 -24.31
N VAL A 119 6.70 18.09 -23.95
CA VAL A 119 7.24 16.81 -23.48
C VAL A 119 7.14 16.77 -21.96
N LYS A 120 6.39 15.81 -21.44
CA LYS A 120 6.20 15.60 -20.00
C LYS A 120 6.71 14.23 -19.61
N THR A 121 7.40 14.15 -18.48
CA THR A 121 7.82 12.89 -17.90
C THR A 121 7.11 12.69 -16.57
N GLU A 122 6.64 11.47 -16.34
CA GLU A 122 5.99 11.08 -15.10
C GLU A 122 6.41 9.66 -14.74
N ILE A 123 6.75 9.43 -13.46
CA ILE A 123 6.84 8.07 -12.95
C ILE A 123 5.43 7.68 -12.50
N THR A 124 4.86 6.71 -13.19
CA THR A 124 3.57 6.12 -12.84
C THR A 124 3.79 4.79 -12.13
N GLY A 125 2.75 4.32 -11.45
CA GLY A 125 2.79 3.10 -10.66
C GLY A 125 2.90 3.36 -9.16
N PRO A 126 2.95 2.28 -8.38
CA PRO A 126 2.87 2.35 -6.92
C PRO A 126 4.09 3.02 -6.30
N ASP A 127 3.81 4.10 -5.57
CA ASP A 127 4.78 4.93 -4.87
C ASP A 127 4.29 5.17 -3.44
N TYR A 128 4.22 4.09 -2.66
CA TYR A 128 3.76 4.16 -1.29
C TYR A 128 4.86 4.71 -0.38
N ASP A 129 4.50 5.65 0.48
CA ASP A 129 5.40 6.25 1.48
C ASP A 129 5.51 5.37 2.73
N LEU A 130 4.53 4.49 2.93
CA LEU A 130 4.42 3.59 4.08
C LEU A 130 3.75 2.27 3.67
N TYR A 131 4.35 1.18 4.10
CA TYR A 131 3.73 -0.14 4.11
C TYR A 131 3.26 -0.47 5.52
N VAL A 132 2.03 -0.95 5.66
CA VAL A 132 1.50 -1.48 6.93
C VAL A 132 1.15 -2.94 6.72
N THR A 133 1.91 -3.84 7.32
CA THR A 133 1.59 -5.27 7.29
C THR A 133 0.71 -5.62 8.49
N ILE A 134 -0.28 -6.50 8.29
CA ILE A 134 -1.21 -6.91 9.35
C ILE A 134 -1.25 -8.44 9.41
N GLY A 135 -0.91 -9.04 10.54
CA GLY A 135 -0.88 -10.51 10.72
C GLY A 135 0.18 -11.23 9.91
N VAL A 136 1.15 -10.49 9.38
CA VAL A 136 2.29 -11.03 8.61
C VAL A 136 3.41 -11.28 9.62
N GLN A 137 3.65 -12.54 9.97
CA GLN A 137 4.67 -12.97 10.92
C GLN A 137 6.07 -12.87 10.31
N SER A 138 6.16 -13.17 9.01
CA SER A 138 7.33 -12.95 8.18
C SER A 138 6.91 -12.71 6.72
N PRO A 139 7.76 -12.15 5.85
CA PRO A 139 7.40 -11.81 4.47
C PRO A 139 6.78 -12.97 3.66
N GLU A 140 7.09 -14.21 4.03
CA GLU A 140 6.54 -15.45 3.48
C GLU A 140 5.01 -15.50 3.55
N ASP A 141 4.40 -14.89 4.57
CA ASP A 141 2.95 -14.86 4.77
C ASP A 141 2.22 -13.95 3.79
N THR A 142 2.93 -13.31 2.85
CA THR A 142 2.34 -12.46 1.80
C THR A 142 2.27 -13.13 0.43
N GLY A 143 2.66 -14.42 0.34
CA GLY A 143 2.57 -15.20 -0.88
C GLY A 143 3.34 -14.56 -2.04
N ALA A 144 2.65 -14.28 -3.16
CA ALA A 144 3.26 -13.71 -4.36
C ALA A 144 3.87 -12.30 -4.15
N LEU A 145 3.54 -11.61 -3.06
CA LEU A 145 4.13 -10.31 -2.72
C LEU A 145 5.43 -10.42 -1.91
N ARG A 146 5.86 -11.63 -1.52
CA ARG A 146 7.02 -11.86 -0.63
C ARG A 146 8.27 -11.08 -1.06
N ASP A 147 8.71 -11.29 -2.30
CA ASP A 147 9.98 -10.71 -2.77
C ASP A 147 9.90 -9.18 -2.85
N HIS A 148 8.72 -8.64 -3.18
CA HIS A 148 8.48 -7.21 -3.16
C HIS A 148 8.52 -6.66 -1.73
N LEU A 149 7.80 -7.28 -0.79
CA LEU A 149 7.80 -6.85 0.59
C LEU A 149 9.21 -6.91 1.20
N GLN A 150 10.00 -7.95 0.90
CA GLN A 150 11.40 -8.05 1.31
C GLN A 150 12.24 -6.87 0.78
N ALA A 151 12.05 -6.50 -0.48
CA ALA A 151 12.73 -5.33 -1.04
C ALA A 151 12.27 -4.02 -0.38
N GLU A 152 10.97 -3.86 -0.11
CA GLU A 152 10.42 -2.67 0.56
C GLU A 152 10.90 -2.52 2.01
N ILE A 153 11.09 -3.62 2.76
CA ILE A 153 11.64 -3.58 4.13
C ILE A 153 13.02 -2.92 4.18
N LEU A 154 13.81 -3.03 3.12
CA LEU A 154 15.17 -2.47 3.06
C LEU A 154 15.21 -0.99 2.66
N LYS A 155 14.18 -0.47 2.00
CA LYS A 155 14.23 0.87 1.34
C LYS A 155 13.07 1.80 1.71
N SER A 156 12.00 1.28 2.31
CA SER A 156 10.77 2.00 2.59
C SER A 156 10.41 1.91 4.07
N LYS A 157 9.50 2.78 4.53
CA LYS A 157 8.95 2.66 5.89
C LYS A 157 7.98 1.49 5.94
N VAL A 158 8.18 0.60 6.91
CA VAL A 158 7.30 -0.56 7.13
C VAL A 158 6.86 -0.59 8.59
N LEU A 159 5.55 -0.61 8.79
CA LEU A 159 4.88 -0.89 10.07
C LEU A 159 4.42 -2.34 10.07
N ASN A 160 4.97 -3.18 10.95
CA ASN A 160 4.50 -4.56 11.12
C ASN A 160 3.57 -4.67 12.32
N ILE A 161 2.31 -5.02 12.08
CA ILE A 161 1.29 -5.18 13.13
C ILE A 161 0.89 -6.65 13.20
N ASP A 162 0.95 -7.23 14.40
CA ASP A 162 0.61 -8.63 14.60
C ASP A 162 0.12 -8.90 16.03
N ASN A 163 -0.63 -9.98 16.23
CA ASN A 163 -0.98 -10.51 17.54
C ASN A 163 -0.36 -11.90 17.80
N ASN A 164 0.50 -12.40 16.92
CA ASN A 164 1.22 -13.66 17.14
C ASN A 164 2.63 -13.42 17.71
N SER A 165 2.97 -14.09 18.83
CA SER A 165 4.29 -13.98 19.44
C SER A 165 5.43 -14.50 18.57
N LEU A 166 5.13 -15.41 17.62
CA LEU A 166 6.07 -15.99 16.67
C LEU A 166 6.50 -15.01 15.56
N ASN A 167 5.83 -13.87 15.45
CA ASN A 167 6.19 -12.82 14.51
C ASN A 167 7.67 -12.40 14.63
N THR A 168 8.34 -12.21 13.49
CA THR A 168 9.79 -11.94 13.42
C THR A 168 10.18 -10.48 13.70
N ARG A 169 9.20 -9.60 13.91
CA ARG A 169 9.34 -8.18 14.28
C ARG A 169 10.14 -7.37 13.26
N PHE A 170 9.77 -7.51 11.99
CA PHE A 170 10.44 -6.85 10.89
C PHE A 170 9.89 -5.44 10.61
N GLY A 171 10.59 -4.70 9.73
CA GLY A 171 10.21 -3.36 9.32
C GLY A 171 10.83 -2.26 10.19
N THR A 172 10.47 -1.01 9.88
CA THR A 172 10.95 0.19 10.58
C THR A 172 10.39 0.27 12.00
N LEU A 173 9.14 -0.15 12.18
CA LEU A 173 8.45 -0.20 13.45
C LEU A 173 7.59 -1.46 13.50
N TYR A 174 7.52 -2.12 14.65
CA TYR A 174 6.64 -3.26 14.84
C TYR A 174 5.78 -3.08 16.10
N LEU A 175 4.53 -3.52 16.02
CA LEU A 175 3.61 -3.65 17.14
C LEU A 175 3.10 -5.09 17.16
N VAL A 176 3.67 -5.88 18.07
CA VAL A 176 3.26 -7.27 18.31
C VAL A 176 2.64 -7.37 19.69
N ASP A 177 1.34 -7.62 19.77
CA ASP A 177 0.60 -7.75 21.03
C ASP A 177 -0.13 -9.09 21.12
N ALA A 178 0.56 -10.07 21.70
CA ALA A 178 0.04 -11.43 21.87
C ALA A 178 -1.08 -11.57 22.92
N SER A 179 -1.43 -10.49 23.63
CA SER A 179 -2.60 -10.49 24.52
C SER A 179 -3.91 -10.35 23.74
N MET A 180 -3.86 -9.83 22.51
CA MET A 180 -5.02 -9.60 21.66
C MET A 180 -5.50 -10.89 21.00
N LYS A 181 -6.80 -11.16 21.09
CA LYS A 181 -7.43 -12.38 20.56
C LYS A 181 -7.58 -12.39 19.04
N SER A 182 -7.55 -11.22 18.39
CA SER A 182 -7.61 -11.09 16.93
C SER A 182 -6.88 -9.82 16.48
N LEU A 183 -6.44 -9.78 15.23
CA LEU A 183 -5.84 -8.63 14.57
C LEU A 183 -6.85 -7.49 14.46
N SER A 184 -8.10 -7.81 14.14
CA SER A 184 -9.15 -6.78 14.10
C SER A 184 -9.41 -6.16 15.47
N LEU A 185 -9.35 -6.95 16.56
CA LEU A 185 -9.47 -6.41 17.92
C LEU A 185 -8.27 -5.54 18.29
N LEU A 186 -7.06 -5.96 17.90
CA LEU A 186 -5.84 -5.18 18.08
C LEU A 186 -5.95 -3.81 17.38
N VAL A 187 -6.31 -3.80 16.09
CA VAL A 187 -6.50 -2.56 15.32
C VAL A 187 -7.61 -1.70 15.93
N LEU A 188 -8.73 -2.29 16.32
CA LEU A 188 -9.84 -1.58 16.98
C LEU A 188 -9.39 -0.90 18.29
N ASN A 189 -8.62 -1.60 19.11
CA ASN A 189 -8.13 -1.07 20.39
C ASN A 189 -7.10 0.06 20.22
N LYS A 190 -6.21 -0.07 19.23
CA LYS A 190 -5.10 0.86 19.04
C LYS A 190 -5.47 2.07 18.18
N ALA A 191 -6.45 1.97 17.28
CA ALA A 191 -6.83 3.04 16.36
C ALA A 191 -7.06 4.43 17.02
N PRO A 192 -7.77 4.56 18.16
CA PRO A 192 -7.93 5.86 18.82
C PRO A 192 -6.60 6.47 19.29
N LYS A 193 -5.65 5.64 19.73
CA LYS A 193 -4.31 6.08 20.15
C LYS A 193 -3.49 6.60 18.97
N TRP A 194 -3.78 6.12 17.77
CA TRP A 194 -3.18 6.55 16.52
C TRP A 194 -3.90 7.75 15.87
N ASP A 195 -4.83 8.38 16.59
CA ASP A 195 -5.67 9.48 16.08
C ASP A 195 -6.57 9.08 14.89
N LEU A 196 -6.87 7.79 14.75
CA LEU A 196 -7.81 7.29 13.75
C LEU A 196 -9.24 7.32 14.31
N VAL A 197 -10.18 7.74 13.47
CA VAL A 197 -11.61 7.78 13.80
C VAL A 197 -12.28 6.53 13.24
N ILE A 198 -12.92 5.76 14.11
CA ILE A 198 -13.68 4.57 13.72
C ILE A 198 -15.10 5.00 13.35
N ASP A 199 -15.41 4.94 12.06
CA ASP A 199 -16.76 5.14 11.52
C ASP A 199 -17.55 3.83 11.45
N GLN A 200 -18.81 3.89 11.01
CA GLN A 200 -19.67 2.70 10.91
C GLN A 200 -19.09 1.62 9.99
N ARG A 201 -18.43 2.00 8.89
CA ARG A 201 -17.94 1.04 7.88
C ARG A 201 -16.64 0.37 8.32
N SER A 202 -15.73 1.12 8.93
CA SER A 202 -14.51 0.60 9.56
C SER A 202 -14.84 -0.26 10.78
N ALA A 203 -15.80 0.16 11.63
CA ALA A 203 -16.31 -0.66 12.72
C ALA A 203 -16.86 -1.98 12.21
N LYS A 204 -17.74 -1.96 11.19
CA LYS A 204 -18.30 -3.18 10.58
C LYS A 204 -17.19 -4.13 10.10
N ALA A 205 -16.17 -3.61 9.42
CA ALA A 205 -15.05 -4.42 8.96
C ALA A 205 -14.31 -5.10 10.13
N LEU A 206 -13.93 -4.33 11.15
CA LEU A 206 -13.22 -4.83 12.32
C LEU A 206 -14.07 -5.85 13.11
N THR A 207 -15.34 -5.57 13.36
CA THR A 207 -16.22 -6.53 14.07
C THR A 207 -16.48 -7.80 13.27
N THR A 208 -16.48 -7.71 11.94
CA THR A 208 -16.58 -8.89 11.08
C THR A 208 -15.36 -9.77 11.26
N GLY A 209 -14.15 -9.20 11.31
CA GLY A 209 -12.92 -9.96 11.57
C GLY A 209 -12.83 -10.55 12.97
N ILE A 210 -13.27 -9.81 14.01
CA ILE A 210 -13.34 -10.31 15.40
C ILE A 210 -14.22 -11.56 15.53
N SER A 211 -15.22 -11.71 14.65
CA SER A 211 -16.18 -12.82 14.69
C SER A 211 -15.74 -14.05 13.87
N ARG A 212 -14.50 -14.08 13.36
CA ARG A 212 -13.97 -15.18 12.54
C ARG A 212 -13.02 -16.09 13.31
#